data_AF-A0A7W0SCR2-F1
#
_entry.id   AF-A0A7W0SCR2-F1
#
_cell.length_a   1.000
_cell.length_b   1.000
_cell.length_c   1.000
_cell.angle_alpha   90.00
_cell.angle_beta   90.00
_cell.angle_gamma   90.00
#
_symmetry.space_group_name_H-M   'P 1'
#
loop_
_entity.id
_entity.type
_entity.pdbx_description
1 polymer ?
#
loop_
_entity_poly.entity_id
_entity_poly.type
_entity_poly.pdbx_seq_one_letter_code
_entity_poly.pdbx_strand_id
1 'polypeptide(L)' 'MFHYLSELGITATLVDATDAENYRRSARDNTRVFWLETPSNPLVQITDIAAVVGITRELGITTIADNLRHRL' A
#
# COMPACT_ATOMS: atom_id res chain seq x y z
N MET A 1 -0.06 -15.03 0.87
CA MET A 1 0.50 -13.94 0.05
C MET A 1 1.97 -13.68 0.37
N PHE A 2 2.33 -13.20 1.56
CA PHE A 2 3.74 -12.86 1.89
C PHE A 2 4.73 -14.02 1.76
N HIS A 3 4.32 -15.25 2.08
CA HIS A 3 5.14 -16.44 1.89
C HIS A 3 5.56 -16.63 0.42
N TYR A 4 4.60 -16.59 -0.52
CA TYR A 4 4.88 -16.67 -1.96
C TYR A 4 5.76 -15.53 -2.47
N LEU A 5 5.56 -14.30 -1.97
CA LEU A 5 6.41 -13.17 -2.33
C LEU A 5 7.86 -13.42 -1.90
N SER A 6 8.06 -13.96 -0.68
CA SER A 6 9.40 -14.28 -0.17
C SER A 6 10.10 -15.37 -0.98
N GLU A 7 9.38 -16.39 -1.45
CA GLU A 7 9.95 -17.44 -2.33
C GLU A 7 10.41 -16.87 -3.69
N LEU A 8 9.75 -15.80 -4.15
CA LEU A 8 10.15 -15.04 -5.34
C LEU A 8 11.23 -13.98 -5.05
N GLY A 9 11.75 -13.92 -3.82
CA GLY A 9 12.78 -12.94 -3.42
C GLY A 9 12.24 -11.52 -3.20
N ILE A 10 10.92 -11.35 -3.08
CA ILE A 10 10.25 -10.06 -2.86
C ILE A 10 10.02 -9.85 -1.37
N THR A 11 10.55 -8.76 -0.83
CA THR A 11 10.29 -8.34 0.55
C THR A 11 9.04 -7.45 0.60
N ALA A 12 8.22 -7.64 1.63
CA ALA A 12 7.03 -6.85 1.87
C ALA A 12 7.02 -6.26 3.27
N THR A 13 6.44 -5.07 3.42
CA THR A 13 6.28 -4.38 4.71
C THR A 13 4.80 -4.03 4.86
N LEU A 14 4.22 -4.38 6.00
CA LEU A 14 2.87 -3.95 6.37
C LEU A 14 2.90 -2.51 6.85
N VAL A 15 1.99 -1.69 6.36
CA VAL A 15 1.89 -0.26 6.65
C VAL A 15 0.49 0.01 7.15
N ASP A 16 0.37 0.72 8.27
CA ASP A 16 -0.92 1.25 8.71
C ASP A 16 -1.33 2.40 7.78
N ALA A 17 -2.34 2.13 6.95
CA ALA A 17 -2.81 3.03 5.92
C ALA A 17 -3.82 4.09 6.42
N THR A 18 -4.03 4.19 7.74
CA THR A 18 -4.82 5.27 8.35
C THR A 18 -4.02 6.56 8.54
N ASP A 19 -2.68 6.48 8.49
CA ASP A 19 -1.76 7.62 8.46
C ASP A 19 -0.91 7.58 7.18
N ALA A 20 -1.16 8.52 6.26
CA ALA A 20 -0.48 8.58 4.97
C ALA A 20 1.05 8.74 5.11
N GLU A 21 1.54 9.37 6.17
CA GLU A 21 2.99 9.58 6.37
C GLU A 21 3.73 8.26 6.63
N ASN A 22 3.01 7.19 7.03
CA ASN A 22 3.60 5.87 7.16
C ASN A 22 4.10 5.30 5.82
N TYR A 23 3.59 5.77 4.68
CA TYR A 23 4.13 5.42 3.36
C TYR A 23 5.53 6.00 3.16
N ARG A 24 5.77 7.25 3.58
CA ARG A 24 7.11 7.85 3.54
C ARG A 24 8.06 7.13 4.49
N ARG A 25 7.62 6.89 5.74
CA ARG A 25 8.43 6.24 6.78
C ARG A 25 8.80 4.79 6.46
N SER A 26 7.96 4.08 5.71
CA SER A 26 8.18 2.67 5.36
C SER A 26 8.96 2.49 4.05
N ALA A 27 9.17 3.56 3.27
CA ALA A 27 9.95 3.52 2.06
C ALA A 27 11.40 3.12 2.35
N ARG A 28 11.95 2.28 1.48
CA ARG A 28 13.34 1.81 1.49
C ARG A 28 13.91 2.01 0.08
N ASP A 29 15.23 1.97 -0.05
CA ASP A 29 15.91 2.13 -1.34
C ASP A 29 15.48 1.09 -2.39
N ASN A 30 15.01 -0.08 -1.93
CA ASN A 30 14.52 -1.15 -2.79
C ASN A 30 12.98 -1.18 -2.95
N THR A 31 12.24 -0.22 -2.39
CA THR A 31 10.78 -0.16 -2.55
C THR A 31 10.43 0.14 -4.01
N ARG A 32 9.67 -0.75 -4.65
CA ARG A 32 9.26 -0.61 -6.07
C ARG A 32 7.79 -0.32 -6.26
N VAL A 33 6.95 -0.71 -5.31
CA VAL A 33 5.49 -0.57 -5.38
C VAL A 33 4.93 -0.32 -3.98
N PHE A 34 3.95 0.56 -3.90
CA PHE A 34 3.00 0.62 -2.78
C PHE A 34 1.67 0.00 -3.20
N TRP A 35 1.13 -0.88 -2.37
CA TRP A 35 -0.20 -1.48 -2.56
C TRP A 35 -1.12 -0.96 -1.46
N LEU A 36 -2.32 -0.51 -1.83
CA LEU A 36 -3.37 -0.12 -0.89
C LEU A 36 -4.70 -0.73 -1.28
N GLU A 37 -5.57 -0.94 -0.29
CA GLU A 37 -6.95 -1.36 -0.47
C GLU A 37 -7.81 -0.40 0.34
N THR A 38 -8.86 0.16 -0.26
CA THR A 38 -9.80 0.98 0.49
C THR A 38 -11.24 0.85 -0.05
N PRO A 39 -12.23 0.61 0.82
CA PRO A 39 -12.09 0.31 2.26
C PRO A 39 -11.35 -1.02 2.50
N SER A 40 -10.57 -1.12 3.59
CA SER A 40 -9.84 -2.37 3.92
C SER A 40 -10.79 -3.50 4.31
N ASN A 41 -10.43 -4.75 4.02
CA ASN A 41 -11.21 -5.92 4.44
C ASN A 41 -10.51 -6.64 5.61
N PRO A 42 -11.20 -6.98 6.72
CA PRO A 42 -12.63 -6.79 7.03
C PRO A 42 -12.95 -5.51 7.82
N LEU A 43 -11.94 -4.71 8.17
CA LEU A 43 -12.09 -3.62 9.15
C LEU A 43 -12.70 -2.34 8.58
N VAL A 44 -12.89 -2.26 7.27
CA VAL A 44 -13.51 -1.15 6.53
C VAL A 44 -12.77 0.18 6.78
N GLN A 45 -11.45 0.14 6.92
CA GLN A 45 -10.65 1.35 7.13
C GLN A 45 -10.53 2.13 5.82
N ILE A 46 -10.64 3.45 5.91
CA ILE A 46 -10.52 4.36 4.76
C ILE A 46 -9.09 4.89 4.70
N THR A 47 -8.50 4.81 3.52
CA THR A 47 -7.20 5.41 3.21
C THR A 47 -7.42 6.68 2.40
N ASP A 48 -6.78 7.77 2.80
CA ASP A 48 -6.74 8.98 1.97
C ASP A 48 -5.84 8.74 0.75
N ILE A 49 -6.46 8.33 -0.36
CA ILE A 49 -5.76 8.03 -1.61
C ILE A 49 -4.98 9.26 -2.11
N ALA A 50 -5.52 10.48 -1.96
CA ALA A 50 -4.87 11.67 -2.49
C ALA A 50 -3.59 11.98 -1.71
N ALA A 51 -3.64 11.90 -0.38
CA ALA A 51 -2.47 12.07 0.48
C ALA A 51 -1.38 11.02 0.20
N VAL A 52 -1.76 9.74 0.13
CA VAL A 52 -0.83 8.65 -0.17
C VAL A 52 -0.19 8.84 -1.56
N VAL A 53 -0.99 9.07 -2.60
CA VAL A 53 -0.48 9.24 -3.97
C VAL A 53 0.41 10.47 -4.11
N GLY A 54 0.15 11.54 -3.36
CA GLY A 54 1.05 12.70 -3.28
C GLY A 54 2.45 12.29 -2.81
N ILE A 55 2.52 11.59 -1.67
CA ILE A 55 3.77 11.12 -1.08
C ILE A 55 4.49 10.15 -2.01
N THR A 56 3.79 9.14 -2.54
CA THR A 56 4.45 8.11 -3.37
C THR A 56 4.96 8.66 -4.69
N ARG A 57 4.30 9.68 -5.25
CA ARG A 57 4.78 10.43 -6.42
C ARG A 57 6.05 11.22 -6.14
N GLU A 58 6.14 11.89 -4.98
CA GLU A 58 7.37 12.57 -4.55
C GLU A 58 8.55 11.59 -4.44
N LEU A 59 8.27 10.35 -4.00
CA LEU A 59 9.26 9.29 -3.91
C LEU A 59 9.56 8.59 -5.25
N GLY A 60 8.81 8.89 -6.32
CA GLY A 60 8.93 8.24 -7.61
C GLY A 60 8.52 6.76 -7.62
N ILE A 61 7.64 6.34 -6.70
CA ILE A 61 7.22 4.94 -6.52
C ILE A 61 5.78 4.74 -7.00
N THR A 62 5.55 3.70 -7.79
CA THR A 62 4.22 3.34 -8.30
C THR A 62 3.28 2.93 -7.17
N THR A 63 2.05 3.41 -7.20
CA THR A 63 0.98 2.99 -6.29
C THR A 63 -0.06 2.16 -7.03
N ILE A 64 -0.45 1.02 -6.46
CA ILE A 64 -1.53 0.15 -6.92
C ILE A 64 -2.64 0.23 -5.88
N ALA A 65 -3.86 0.52 -6.33
CA ALA A 65 -5.06 0.52 -5.50
C ALA A 65 -5.92 -0.68 -5.88
N ASP A 66 -6.15 -1.58 -4.92
CA ASP A 66 -7.18 -2.60 -5.03
C ASP A 66 -8.54 -1.96 -4.73
N ASN A 67 -9.47 -2.15 -5.66
CA ASN A 67 -10.83 -1.63 -5.59
C ASN A 67 -11.81 -2.81 -5.58
N LEU A 68 -11.76 -3.60 -4.51
CA LEU A 68 -12.62 -4.75 -4.35
C LEU A 68 -14.07 -4.30 -4.15
N ARG A 69 -14.93 -4.59 -5.13
CA ARG A 69 -16.38 -4.39 -5.03
C ARG A 69 -17.04 -5.67 -4.56
N HIS A 70 -17.65 -5.67 -3.37
CA HIS A 70 -18.68 -6.68 -3.06
C HIS A 70 -19.88 -6.45 -4.00
N ARG A 71 -20.07 -7.33 -4.99
CA ARG A 71 -21.34 -7.43 -5.70
C ARG A 71 -22.37 -7.96 -4.69
N LEU A 72 -23.29 -7.10 -4.29
CA LEU A 72 -24.63 -7.53 -3.88
C LEU A 72 -25.41 -7.96 -5.12
#